data_AF-A0ABD5ZYJ7-F1
#
_entry.id   AF-A0ABD5ZYJ7-F1
#
_cell.length_a   1.000
_cell.length_b   1.000
_cell.length_c   1.000
_cell.angle_alpha   90.00
_cell.angle_beta   90.00
_cell.angle_gamma   90.00
#
_symmetry.space_group_name_H-M   'P 1'
#
loop_
_entity.id
_entity.type
_entity.pdbx_description
1 polymer ?
#
loop_
_entity_poly.entity_id
_entity_poly.type
_entity_poly.pdbx_seq_one_letter_code
_entity_poly.pdbx_strand_id
1 'polypeptide(L)'
;MSSNDTKHVQTELNEEEYARFREFAEEHGLSLKEASHEALIEWVERQQQADPNDAAFTVLDDLDDSSLPRTAQTDAREEDDLVDEWHGNDESFVLAEDPSSNT
;
A
#
# COMPACT_ATOMS: atom_id res chain seq x y z
N MET A 1 1.98 36.35 -19.31
CA MET A 1 2.70 35.26 -20.00
C MET A 1 3.30 34.38 -18.92
N SER A 2 2.71 33.22 -18.65
CA SER A 2 3.27 32.28 -17.66
C SER A 2 4.50 31.62 -18.28
N SER A 3 5.68 31.92 -17.75
CA SER A 3 6.88 31.15 -18.05
C SER A 3 6.70 29.74 -17.51
N ASN A 4 6.91 28.72 -18.33
CA ASN A 4 7.02 27.35 -17.86
C ASN A 4 8.19 27.27 -16.87
N ASP A 5 7.89 27.10 -15.59
CA ASP A 5 8.89 27.04 -14.51
C ASP A 5 9.53 25.65 -14.42
N THR A 6 10.05 25.16 -15.54
CA THR A 6 10.79 23.90 -15.58
C THR A 6 12.24 24.15 -15.20
N LYS A 7 12.75 23.39 -14.22
CA LYS A 7 14.17 23.41 -13.85
C LYS A 7 14.94 22.39 -14.69
N HIS A 8 16.16 22.73 -15.07
CA HIS A 8 17.07 21.84 -15.81
C HIS A 8 18.11 21.27 -14.86
N VAL A 9 18.25 19.95 -14.85
CA VAL A 9 19.28 19.23 -14.11
C VAL A 9 20.14 18.48 -15.13
N GLN A 10 21.45 18.63 -15.02
CA GLN A 10 22.43 17.93 -15.85
C GLN A 10 23.20 16.95 -14.95
N THR A 11 23.39 15.73 -15.45
CA THR A 11 24.16 14.67 -14.78
C THR A 11 25.19 14.11 -15.74
N GLU A 12 26.21 13.45 -15.20
CA GLU A 12 27.26 12.79 -15.95
C GLU A 12 27.15 11.28 -15.74
N LEU A 13 27.22 10.52 -16.82
CA LEU A 13 27.28 9.06 -16.84
C LEU A 13 28.56 8.65 -17.54
N ASN A 14 29.23 7.61 -17.04
CA ASN A 14 30.32 7.01 -17.79
C ASN A 14 29.80 6.28 -19.04
N GLU A 15 30.71 5.85 -19.91
CA GLU A 15 30.35 5.23 -21.20
C GLU A 15 29.49 3.96 -21.02
N GLU A 16 29.82 3.11 -20.04
CA GLU A 16 29.10 1.87 -19.76
C GLU A 16 27.72 2.12 -19.14
N GLU A 17 27.60 3.12 -18.26
CA GLU A 17 26.33 3.56 -17.68
C GLU A 17 25.42 4.15 -18.76
N TYR A 18 25.96 5.00 -19.62
CA TYR A 18 25.22 5.60 -20.72
C TYR A 18 24.74 4.55 -21.72
N ALA A 19 25.60 3.60 -22.09
CA ALA A 19 25.22 2.52 -23.02
C ALA A 19 24.07 1.66 -22.46
N ARG A 20 24.18 1.22 -21.21
CA ARG A 20 23.12 0.45 -20.54
C ARG A 20 21.82 1.24 -20.42
N PHE A 21 21.92 2.52 -20.06
CA PHE A 21 20.74 3.38 -19.92
C PHE A 21 20.06 3.64 -21.27
N ARG A 22 20.84 3.77 -22.33
CA ARG A 22 20.33 3.93 -23.70
C ARG A 22 19.60 2.68 -24.17
N GLU A 23 20.20 1.51 -23.99
CA GLU A 23 19.58 0.24 -24.34
C GLU A 23 18.24 0.07 -23.61
N PHE A 24 18.22 0.32 -22.30
CA PHE A 24 17.00 0.34 -21.50
C PHE A 24 15.93 1.30 -22.06
N ALA A 25 16.29 2.53 -22.39
CA ALA A 25 15.33 3.48 -22.95
C ALA A 25 14.78 3.01 -24.32
N GLU A 26 15.64 2.45 -25.17
CA GLU A 26 15.26 1.91 -26.49
C GLU A 26 14.32 0.70 -26.36
N GLU A 27 14.59 -0.24 -25.44
CA GLU A 27 13.73 -1.40 -25.16
C GLU A 27 12.34 -0.99 -24.69
N HIS A 28 12.25 0.09 -23.92
CA HIS A 28 11.00 0.62 -23.38
C HIS A 28 10.30 1.62 -24.34
N GLY A 29 10.90 1.92 -25.50
CA GLY A 29 10.34 2.86 -26.47
C GLY A 29 10.33 4.32 -25.98
N LEU A 30 11.19 4.66 -25.03
CA LEU A 30 11.29 5.97 -24.40
C LEU A 30 12.46 6.78 -24.99
N SER A 31 12.32 8.10 -25.02
CA SER A 31 13.50 8.95 -25.18
C SER A 31 14.36 8.92 -23.92
N LEU A 32 15.67 9.19 -24.06
CA LEU A 32 16.58 9.32 -22.91
C LEU A 32 16.06 10.31 -21.86
N LYS A 33 15.40 11.39 -22.29
CA LYS A 33 14.85 12.40 -21.37
C LYS A 33 13.67 11.85 -20.58
N GLU A 34 12.77 11.11 -21.22
CA GLU A 34 11.61 10.48 -20.57
C GLU A 34 12.07 9.39 -19.61
N ALA A 35 12.96 8.49 -20.06
CA ALA A 35 13.55 7.47 -19.21
C ALA A 35 14.26 8.09 -17.99
N SER A 36 14.96 9.22 -18.16
CA SER A 36 15.64 9.90 -17.04
C SER A 36 14.63 10.52 -16.07
N HIS A 37 13.52 11.04 -16.60
CA HIS A 37 12.47 11.62 -15.79
C HIS A 37 11.76 10.54 -14.95
N GLU A 38 11.39 9.43 -15.56
CA GLU A 38 10.76 8.29 -14.88
C GLU A 38 11.70 7.67 -13.84
N ALA A 39 12.96 7.41 -14.21
CA ALA A 39 13.95 6.85 -13.29
C ALA A 39 14.16 7.74 -12.06
N LEU A 40 14.15 9.07 -12.24
CA LEU A 40 14.30 10.01 -11.13
C LEU A 40 13.08 9.99 -10.19
N ILE A 41 11.86 9.95 -10.73
CA ILE A 41 10.62 9.85 -9.93
C ILE A 41 10.63 8.55 -9.13
N GLU A 42 10.85 7.42 -9.81
CA GLU A 42 10.91 6.09 -9.19
C GLU A 42 11.97 6.00 -8.10
N TRP A 43 13.15 6.60 -8.33
CA TRP A 43 14.19 6.65 -7.31
C TRP A 43 13.74 7.46 -6.08
N VAL A 44 13.14 8.63 -6.28
CA VAL A 44 12.64 9.46 -5.17
C VAL A 44 11.58 8.69 -4.38
N GLU A 45 10.61 8.09 -5.04
CA GLU A 45 9.52 7.35 -4.37
C GLU A 45 10.05 6.15 -3.57
N ARG A 46 11.04 5.42 -4.11
CA ARG A 46 11.66 4.28 -3.38
C ARG A 46 12.52 4.72 -2.20
N GLN A 47 13.18 5.87 -2.29
CA GLN A 47 14.03 6.38 -1.22
C GLN A 47 13.26 7.21 -0.19
N GLN A 48 12.06 7.66 -0.53
CA GLN A 48 11.21 8.41 0.37
C GLN A 48 10.74 7.47 1.48
N GLN A 49 11.38 7.60 2.63
CA GLN A 49 10.93 6.94 3.85
C GLN A 49 9.58 7.54 4.26
N ALA A 50 8.67 6.71 4.75
CA ALA A 50 7.40 7.19 5.29
C ALA A 50 7.67 8.27 6.35
N ASP A 51 6.94 9.38 6.28
CA ASP A 51 7.09 10.45 7.26
C ASP A 51 6.71 9.88 8.64
N PRO A 52 7.64 9.85 9.61
CA PRO A 52 7.35 9.31 10.94
C PRO A 52 6.28 10.11 11.68
N ASN A 53 5.95 11.32 11.23
CA ASN A 53 4.88 12.16 11.78
C ASN A 53 3.66 12.24 10.86
N ASP A 54 3.55 11.34 9.87
CA ASP A 54 2.38 11.27 9.03
C ASP A 54 1.14 10.96 9.88
N ALA A 55 0.12 11.81 9.79
CA ALA A 55 -1.11 11.70 10.56
C ALA A 55 -1.84 10.36 10.32
N ALA A 56 -1.62 9.68 9.20
CA ALA A 56 -2.14 8.33 8.97
C ALA A 56 -1.51 7.28 9.91
N PHE A 57 -0.30 7.53 10.41
CA PHE A 57 0.47 6.63 11.27
C PHE A 57 0.64 7.12 12.71
N THR A 58 0.38 8.40 13.02
CA THR A 58 0.42 8.95 14.39
C THR A 58 -0.92 8.90 15.14
N VAL A 59 -2.00 8.41 14.52
CA VAL A 59 -3.35 8.39 15.13
C VAL A 59 -3.36 7.74 16.51
N LEU A 60 -2.56 6.69 16.72
CA LEU A 60 -2.47 5.98 17.99
C LEU A 60 -1.69 6.77 19.04
N ASP A 61 -0.61 7.45 18.64
CA ASP A 61 0.14 8.33 19.54
C ASP A 61 -0.72 9.52 19.97
N ASP A 62 -1.45 10.13 19.02
CA ASP A 62 -2.41 11.21 19.31
C ASP A 62 -3.57 10.71 20.19
N LEU A 63 -4.02 9.47 20.00
CA LEU A 63 -5.08 8.87 20.82
C LEU A 63 -4.61 8.57 22.25
N ASP A 64 -3.36 8.11 22.42
CA ASP A 64 -2.75 7.82 23.72
C ASP A 64 -2.48 9.12 24.51
N ASP A 65 -2.03 10.18 23.82
CA ASP A 65 -1.88 11.52 24.41
C ASP A 65 -3.25 12.16 24.75
N SER A 66 -4.27 11.86 23.92
CA SER A 66 -5.65 12.30 24.15
C SER A 66 -6.41 11.46 25.19
N SER A 67 -5.72 10.80 26.13
CA SER A 67 -6.23 10.19 27.37
C SER A 67 -7.75 9.98 27.43
N LEU A 68 -8.28 9.12 26.56
CA LEU A 68 -9.62 8.60 26.75
C LEU A 68 -9.60 7.81 28.06
N PRO A 69 -10.59 8.01 28.96
CA PRO A 69 -10.63 7.23 30.18
C PRO A 69 -10.64 5.74 29.80
N ARG A 70 -9.87 4.92 30.51
CA ARG A 70 -9.80 3.45 30.30
C ARG A 70 -11.17 2.76 30.31
N THR A 71 -12.19 3.46 30.80
CA THR A 71 -13.60 3.07 30.86
C THR A 71 -14.43 3.62 29.70
N ALA A 72 -13.82 4.08 28.60
CA ALA A 72 -14.55 4.49 27.41
C ALA A 72 -15.39 3.30 26.94
N GLN A 73 -16.71 3.42 27.04
CA GLN A 73 -17.64 2.38 26.63
C GLN A 73 -17.52 2.20 25.12
N THR A 74 -16.83 1.14 24.71
CA THR A 74 -16.87 0.64 23.34
C THR A 74 -18.01 -0.38 23.26
N ASP A 75 -18.59 -0.56 22.08
CA ASP A 75 -19.50 -1.70 21.79
C ASP A 75 -18.69 -3.01 21.63
N ALA A 76 -17.55 -3.11 22.33
CA ALA A 76 -16.72 -4.30 22.36
C ALA A 76 -17.44 -5.32 23.25
N ARG A 77 -18.02 -6.33 22.61
CA ARG A 77 -18.62 -7.47 23.27
C ARG A 77 -17.52 -8.37 23.80
N GLU A 78 -17.67 -8.86 25.03
CA GLU A 78 -16.75 -9.85 25.59
C GLU A 78 -17.14 -11.25 25.06
N GLU A 79 -16.20 -12.20 25.06
CA GLU A 79 -16.49 -13.56 24.58
C GLU A 79 -17.67 -14.21 25.34
N ASP A 80 -17.86 -13.84 26.60
CA ASP A 80 -18.97 -14.29 27.44
C ASP A 80 -20.34 -13.77 26.94
N ASP A 81 -20.39 -12.61 26.26
CA ASP A 81 -21.62 -12.08 25.65
C ASP A 81 -22.09 -12.90 24.43
N LEU A 82 -21.17 -13.64 23.80
CA LEU A 82 -21.46 -14.44 22.60
C LEU A 82 -22.06 -15.82 22.93
N VAL A 83 -21.93 -16.27 24.17
CA VAL A 83 -22.36 -17.62 24.60
C VAL A 83 -23.87 -17.67 24.84
N ASP A 84 -24.46 -16.59 25.36
CA ASP A 84 -25.89 -16.54 25.71
C ASP A 84 -26.80 -16.36 24.49
N GLU A 85 -26.31 -15.76 23.39
CA GLU A 85 -27.08 -15.57 22.14
C GLU A 85 -26.98 -16.77 21.19
N TRP A 86 -26.00 -17.67 21.40
CA TRP A 86 -25.86 -18.87 20.56
C TRP A 86 -26.89 -19.93 20.97
N HIS A 87 -28.13 -19.74 20.53
CA HIS A 87 -29.10 -20.82 20.42
C HIS A 87 -28.66 -21.71 19.25
N GLY A 88 -27.75 -22.64 19.53
CA GLY A 88 -27.31 -23.66 18.59
C GLY A 88 -28.53 -24.37 17.99
N ASN A 89 -28.97 -23.89 16.85
CA ASN A 89 -29.93 -24.63 16.05
C ASN A 89 -29.12 -25.78 15.48
N ASP A 90 -29.32 -26.99 16.02
CA ASP A 90 -28.90 -28.25 15.40
C ASP A 90 -29.68 -28.42 14.09
N GLU A 91 -29.46 -27.51 13.13
CA GLU A 91 -29.95 -27.67 11.78
C GLU A 91 -29.07 -28.73 11.14
N SER A 92 -29.63 -29.93 11.01
CA SER A 92 -29.07 -31.00 10.22
C SER A 92 -28.98 -30.53 8.77
N PHE A 93 -27.77 -30.24 8.29
CA PHE A 93 -27.53 -29.99 6.88
C PHE A 93 -27.30 -31.33 6.18
N VAL A 94 -27.99 -31.54 5.06
CA VAL A 94 -27.75 -32.71 4.20
C VAL A 94 -26.63 -32.34 3.24
N LEU A 95 -25.53 -33.07 3.29
CA LEU A 95 -24.43 -32.94 2.33
C LEU A 95 -24.95 -33.35 0.95
N ALA A 96 -24.84 -32.48 -0.05
CA ALA A 96 -25.21 -32.82 -1.41
C ALA A 96 -24.38 -34.02 -1.90
N GLU A 97 -25.04 -35.00 -2.52
CA GLU A 97 -24.40 -36.22 -3.03
C GLU A 97 -23.32 -35.88 -4.06
N ASP A 98 -22.20 -36.60 -3.97
CA ASP A 98 -21.03 -36.41 -4.84
C ASP A 98 -21.40 -36.70 -6.31
N PRO A 99 -21.19 -35.74 -7.24
CA PRO A 99 -21.56 -35.90 -8.64
C PRO A 99 -20.78 -36.99 -9.38
N SER A 100 -19.80 -37.64 -8.75
CA SER A 100 -19.00 -38.71 -9.35
C SER A 100 -19.71 -40.07 -9.35
N SER A 101 -20.89 -40.20 -8.73
CA SER A 101 -21.59 -41.49 -8.60
C SER A 101 -22.48 -41.86 -9.80
N ASN A 102 -22.57 -41.02 -10.83
CA ASN A 102 -23.34 -41.31 -12.04
C ASN A 102 -22.41 -41.82 -13.15
N THR A 103 -21.98 -43.09 -13.02
CA THR A 103 -21.25 -43.83 -14.07
C THR A 103 -22.24 -44.52 -15.01
#